data_AF-K5BA87-F1
#
_entry.id   AF-K5BA87-F1
#
_cell.length_a   1.000
_cell.length_b   1.000
_cell.length_c   1.000
_cell.angle_alpha   90.00
_cell.angle_beta   90.00
_cell.angle_gamma   90.00
#
_symmetry.space_group_name_H-M   'P 1'
#
loop_
_entity.id
_entity.type
_entity.pdbx_description
1 polymer ?
#
loop_
_entity_poly.entity_id
_entity_poly.type
_entity_poly.pdbx_seq_one_letter_code
_entity_poly.pdbx_strand_id
1 'polypeptide(L)'
;MQHMPPEGESSVIVSLSEAAMHMYNAAIDALPFPEDRNFHKRADVVLAGLRKLRAGLAEAAARPRSTPTVINELSQVRKRYDSLMERAAAAPGSSLGQQLYATRIAARLSAEEVAAGAGLPVDLINDLEAGEVPTEEEAAKLRAVIEALGGVPGTEHLRRPQESEPSQPSSDGEGAVDGQEVSAAAGGN
;
A
#
# COMPACT_ATOMS: atom_id res chain seq x y z
N MET A 1 14.78 43.06 15.31
CA MET A 1 13.96 41.96 14.77
C MET A 1 12.86 41.70 15.78
N GLN A 2 11.60 41.98 15.43
CA GLN A 2 10.46 41.71 16.32
C GLN A 2 10.23 40.19 16.34
N HIS A 3 10.50 39.55 17.47
CA HIS A 3 10.21 38.13 17.69
C HIS A 3 8.72 38.01 17.99
N MET A 4 7.96 37.40 17.08
CA MET A 4 6.55 37.11 17.31
C MET A 4 6.41 36.19 18.53
N PRO A 5 5.44 36.40 19.43
CA PRO A 5 5.19 35.42 20.48
C PRO A 5 4.88 34.04 19.85
N PRO A 6 5.31 32.92 20.47
CA PRO A 6 5.18 31.58 19.91
C PRO A 6 3.73 31.17 19.58
N GLU A 7 2.76 31.78 20.26
CA GLU A 7 1.32 31.61 19.98
C GLU A 7 0.90 32.27 18.66
N GLY A 8 1.46 33.44 18.33
CA GLY A 8 1.20 34.14 17.07
C GLY A 8 1.76 33.39 15.87
N GLU A 9 2.97 32.84 15.98
CA GLU A 9 3.56 31.99 14.94
C GLU A 9 2.74 30.71 14.72
N SER A 10 2.29 30.07 15.81
CA SER A 10 1.45 28.88 15.75
C SER A 10 0.11 29.17 15.06
N SER A 11 -0.54 30.29 15.39
CA SER A 11 -1.80 30.70 14.76
C SER A 11 -1.67 30.91 13.26
N VAL A 12 -0.57 31.54 12.80
CA VAL A 12 -0.31 31.75 11.37
C VAL A 12 -0.09 30.41 10.67
N ILE A 13 0.73 29.52 11.24
CA ILE A 13 0.99 28.18 10.69
C ILE A 13 -0.32 27.40 10.53
N VAL A 14 -1.17 27.41 11.56
CA VAL A 14 -2.48 26.73 11.53
C VAL A 14 -3.36 27.32 10.45
N SER A 15 -3.55 28.64 10.41
CA SER A 15 -4.42 29.29 9.41
C SER A 15 -3.99 29.03 7.97
N LEU A 16 -2.67 29.02 7.70
CA LEU A 16 -2.13 28.71 6.38
C LEU A 16 -2.32 27.23 6.04
N SER A 17 -2.18 26.34 7.02
CA SER A 17 -2.38 24.91 6.86
C SER A 17 -3.84 24.57 6.57
N GLU A 18 -4.78 25.22 7.28
CA GLU A 18 -6.22 25.08 7.05
C GLU A 18 -6.58 25.52 5.62
N ALA A 19 -6.08 26.68 5.16
CA ALA A 19 -6.29 27.14 3.80
C ALA A 19 -5.75 26.16 2.75
N ALA A 20 -4.53 25.65 2.95
CA ALA A 20 -3.94 24.63 2.07
C ALA A 20 -4.77 23.34 2.08
N MET A 21 -5.24 22.90 3.24
CA MET A 21 -6.09 21.71 3.37
C MET A 21 -7.43 21.87 2.67
N HIS A 22 -8.06 23.05 2.71
CA HIS A 22 -9.25 23.33 1.92
C HIS A 22 -9.01 23.16 0.42
N MET A 23 -7.87 23.65 -0.09
CA MET A 23 -7.49 23.48 -1.50
C MET A 23 -7.23 22.02 -1.86
N TYR A 24 -6.49 21.28 -1.01
CA TYR A 24 -6.23 19.86 -1.26
C TYR A 24 -7.50 19.01 -1.17
N ASN A 25 -8.42 19.32 -0.26
CA ASN A 25 -9.70 18.62 -0.19
C ASN A 25 -10.49 18.80 -1.49
N ALA A 26 -10.62 20.04 -1.99
CA ALA A 26 -11.26 20.29 -3.28
C ALA A 26 -10.56 19.58 -4.44
N ALA A 27 -9.22 19.52 -4.43
CA ALA A 27 -8.45 18.82 -5.47
C ALA A 27 -8.68 17.30 -5.44
N ILE A 28 -8.78 16.70 -4.24
CA ILE A 28 -9.07 15.27 -4.04
C ILE A 28 -10.49 14.94 -4.49
N ASP A 29 -11.46 15.78 -4.13
CA ASP A 29 -12.86 15.59 -4.49
C ASP A 29 -13.06 15.73 -6.02
N ALA A 30 -12.20 16.51 -6.68
CA ALA A 30 -12.17 16.64 -8.14
C ALA A 30 -11.38 15.54 -8.86
N LEU A 31 -10.73 14.60 -8.15
CA LEU A 31 -9.99 13.51 -8.80
C LEU A 31 -10.95 12.63 -9.62
N PRO A 32 -10.52 12.15 -10.80
CA PRO A 32 -11.35 11.29 -11.62
C PRO A 32 -11.52 9.91 -10.95
N PHE A 33 -12.30 9.05 -11.59
CA PHE A 33 -12.42 7.65 -11.16
C PHE A 33 -11.05 6.95 -11.20
N PRO A 34 -10.78 5.98 -10.30
CA PRO A 34 -9.50 5.26 -10.24
C PRO A 34 -9.05 4.62 -11.56
N GLU A 35 -9.99 4.23 -12.42
CA GLU A 35 -9.74 3.61 -13.72
C GLU A 35 -9.39 4.64 -14.82
N ASP A 36 -9.56 5.94 -14.56
CA ASP A 36 -9.18 6.98 -15.50
C ASP A 36 -7.65 7.08 -15.61
N ARG A 37 -7.13 7.07 -16.84
CA ARG A 37 -5.69 7.19 -17.12
C ARG A 37 -5.02 8.43 -16.49
N ASN A 38 -5.77 9.48 -16.18
CA ASN A 38 -5.27 10.70 -15.55
C ASN A 38 -5.33 10.66 -14.03
N PHE A 39 -5.94 9.63 -13.42
CA PHE A 39 -6.09 9.51 -11.98
C PHE A 39 -4.74 9.60 -11.27
N HIS A 40 -3.80 8.70 -11.59
CA HIS A 40 -2.48 8.64 -10.96
C HIS A 40 -1.73 9.96 -11.09
N LYS A 41 -1.64 10.49 -12.32
CA LYS A 41 -0.98 11.78 -12.59
C LYS A 41 -1.53 12.92 -11.72
N ARG A 42 -2.85 12.97 -11.50
CA ARG A 42 -3.46 14.01 -10.66
C ARG A 42 -3.31 13.72 -9.17
N ALA A 43 -3.43 12.47 -8.76
CA ALA A 43 -3.24 12.04 -7.38
C ALA A 43 -1.80 12.31 -6.91
N ASP A 44 -0.79 12.02 -7.73
CA ASP A 44 0.62 12.23 -7.41
C ASP A 44 0.94 13.71 -7.14
N VAL A 45 0.35 14.63 -7.92
CA VAL A 45 0.51 16.07 -7.69
C VAL A 45 -0.05 16.48 -6.32
N VAL A 46 -1.21 15.95 -5.95
CA VAL A 46 -1.83 16.23 -4.66
C VAL A 46 -1.04 15.59 -3.51
N LEU A 47 -0.60 14.33 -3.67
CA LEU A 47 0.24 13.62 -2.70
C LEU A 47 1.55 14.36 -2.44
N ALA A 48 2.22 14.84 -3.49
CA ALA A 48 3.43 15.64 -3.36
C ALA A 48 3.20 16.94 -2.58
N GLY A 49 2.08 17.62 -2.84
CA GLY A 49 1.67 18.81 -2.09
C GLY A 49 1.39 18.54 -0.61
N LEU A 50 0.61 17.50 -0.31
CA LEU A 50 0.31 17.06 1.04
C LEU A 50 1.58 16.62 1.80
N ARG A 51 2.54 15.98 1.13
CA ARG A 51 3.82 15.59 1.72
C ARG A 51 4.64 16.80 2.17
N LYS A 52 4.68 17.86 1.36
CA LYS A 52 5.33 19.12 1.72
C LYS A 52 4.66 19.79 2.92
N LEU A 53 3.32 19.83 2.91
CA LEU A 53 2.56 20.37 4.04
C LEU A 53 2.81 19.58 5.33
N ARG A 54 2.78 18.24 5.23
CA ARG A 54 3.10 17.33 6.35
C ARG A 54 4.49 17.57 6.91
N ALA A 55 5.50 17.76 6.04
CA ALA A 55 6.87 18.02 6.47
C ALA A 55 6.99 19.35 7.23
N GLY A 56 6.39 20.43 6.71
CA GLY A 56 6.41 21.74 7.38
C GLY A 56 5.70 21.72 8.74
N LEU A 57 4.56 21.04 8.83
CA LEU A 57 3.86 20.87 10.11
C LEU A 57 4.59 19.94 11.09
N ALA A 58 5.28 18.90 10.59
CA ALA A 58 6.10 18.04 11.43
C ALA A 58 7.28 18.81 12.03
N GLU A 59 7.94 19.65 11.23
CA GLU A 59 9.00 20.55 11.72
C GLU A 59 8.44 21.52 12.77
N ALA A 60 7.29 22.15 12.52
CA ALA A 60 6.65 23.04 13.47
C ALA A 60 6.26 22.33 14.79
N ALA A 61 5.72 21.11 14.70
CA ALA A 61 5.33 20.30 15.85
C ALA A 61 6.53 19.86 16.70
N ALA A 62 7.70 19.66 16.10
CA ALA A 62 8.93 19.26 16.79
C ALA A 62 9.59 20.41 17.59
N ARG A 63 9.12 21.66 17.45
CA ARG A 63 9.71 22.81 18.14
C ARG A 63 9.37 22.77 19.65
N PRO A 64 10.28 23.22 20.55
CA PRO A 64 10.06 23.18 22.01
C PRO A 64 8.82 23.93 22.53
N ARG A 65 8.22 24.82 21.73
CA ARG A 65 7.03 25.61 22.07
C ARG A 65 5.88 25.36 21.08
N SER A 66 5.82 24.16 20.50
CA SER A 66 4.69 23.78 19.64
C SER A 66 3.40 23.74 20.45
N THR A 67 2.29 24.12 19.81
CA THR A 67 0.97 24.16 20.44
C THR A 67 0.18 22.90 20.09
N PRO A 68 -0.77 22.45 20.95
CA PRO A 68 -1.66 21.35 20.64
C PRO A 68 -2.41 21.52 19.30
N THR A 69 -2.71 22.76 18.90
CA THR A 69 -3.36 23.05 17.61
C THR A 69 -2.49 22.67 16.41
N VAL A 70 -1.17 22.90 16.47
CA VAL A 70 -0.25 22.46 15.40
C VAL A 70 -0.18 20.93 15.32
N ILE A 71 -0.21 20.24 16.46
CA ILE A 71 -0.23 18.77 16.52
C ILE A 71 -1.55 18.24 15.92
N ASN A 72 -2.68 18.90 16.21
CA ASN A 72 -3.97 18.56 15.61
C ASN A 72 -3.94 18.73 14.10
N GLU A 73 -3.45 19.86 13.58
CA GLU A 73 -3.34 20.08 12.13
C GLU A 73 -2.43 19.06 11.46
N LEU A 74 -1.29 18.72 12.06
CA LEU A 74 -0.41 17.66 11.55
C LEU A 74 -1.13 16.31 11.48
N SER A 75 -1.94 15.97 12.49
CA SER A 75 -2.76 14.76 12.51
C SER A 75 -3.77 14.73 11.37
N GLN A 76 -4.45 15.85 11.11
CA GLN A 76 -5.44 15.96 10.04
C GLN A 76 -4.80 15.81 8.65
N VAL A 77 -3.64 16.45 8.43
CA VAL A 77 -2.89 16.31 7.16
C VAL A 77 -2.42 14.87 6.96
N ARG A 78 -1.92 14.20 8.01
CA ARG A 78 -1.51 12.79 7.95
C ARG A 78 -2.67 11.88 7.54
N LYS A 79 -3.82 11.98 8.22
CA LYS A 79 -5.01 11.19 7.87
C LYS A 79 -5.43 11.41 6.41
N ARG A 80 -5.40 12.65 5.92
CA ARG A 80 -5.80 12.94 4.54
C ARG A 80 -4.81 12.39 3.51
N TYR A 81 -3.52 12.47 3.81
CA TYR A 81 -2.48 11.81 3.00
C TYR A 81 -2.69 10.30 2.97
N ASP A 82 -2.92 9.67 4.12
CA ASP A 82 -3.14 8.22 4.24
C ASP A 82 -4.36 7.79 3.41
N SER A 83 -5.50 8.47 3.56
CA SER A 83 -6.71 8.14 2.77
C SER A 83 -6.51 8.29 1.26
N LEU A 84 -5.75 9.30 0.80
CA LEU A 84 -5.46 9.44 -0.62
C LEU A 84 -4.47 8.37 -1.09
N MET A 85 -3.49 8.01 -0.28
CA MET A 85 -2.52 6.96 -0.61
C MET A 85 -3.18 5.58 -0.69
N GLU A 86 -4.10 5.26 0.23
CA GLU A 86 -4.91 4.03 0.19
C GLU A 86 -5.74 3.97 -1.09
N ARG A 87 -6.44 5.07 -1.45
CA ARG A 87 -7.19 5.15 -2.71
C ARG A 87 -6.29 4.99 -3.93
N ALA A 88 -5.09 5.57 -3.91
CA ALA A 88 -4.14 5.46 -5.00
C ALA A 88 -3.59 4.04 -5.14
N ALA A 89 -3.25 3.39 -4.02
CA ALA A 89 -2.75 2.02 -3.99
C ALA A 89 -3.78 1.00 -4.51
N ALA A 90 -5.06 1.18 -4.19
CA ALA A 90 -6.15 0.34 -4.65
C ALA A 90 -6.51 0.54 -6.13
N ALA A 91 -6.06 1.63 -6.76
CA ALA A 91 -6.35 1.91 -8.16
C ALA A 91 -5.51 1.01 -9.10
N PRO A 92 -6.07 0.55 -10.23
CA PRO A 92 -5.30 -0.21 -11.23
C PRO A 92 -4.07 0.56 -11.70
N GLY A 93 -2.92 -0.11 -11.75
CA GLY A 93 -1.65 0.51 -12.19
C GLY A 93 -0.98 1.41 -11.15
N SER A 94 -1.37 1.31 -9.87
CA SER A 94 -0.69 1.96 -8.75
C SER A 94 0.81 1.64 -8.71
N SER A 95 1.61 2.60 -8.27
CA SER A 95 3.06 2.40 -8.15
C SER A 95 3.38 1.44 -6.99
N LEU A 96 4.54 0.77 -7.06
CA LEU A 96 4.99 -0.09 -5.95
C LEU A 96 5.15 0.67 -4.63
N GLY A 97 5.56 1.94 -4.67
CA GLY A 97 5.65 2.78 -3.48
C GLY A 97 4.30 3.06 -2.83
N GLN A 98 3.26 3.32 -3.64
CA GLN A 98 1.88 3.50 -3.14
C GLN A 98 1.36 2.21 -2.48
N GLN A 99 1.56 1.07 -3.16
CA GLN A 99 1.18 -0.24 -2.66
C GLN A 99 1.88 -0.59 -1.34
N LEU A 100 3.20 -0.36 -1.28
CA LEU A 100 4.00 -0.58 -0.08
C LEU A 100 3.52 0.29 1.08
N TYR A 101 3.30 1.59 0.84
CA TYR A 101 2.79 2.52 1.84
C TYR A 101 1.49 2.01 2.46
N ALA A 102 0.48 1.75 1.62
CA ALA A 102 -0.83 1.34 2.10
C ALA A 102 -0.74 0.02 2.89
N THR A 103 0.03 -0.94 2.39
CA THR A 103 0.21 -2.25 3.02
C THR A 103 0.89 -2.13 4.38
N ARG A 104 1.98 -1.36 4.49
CA ARG A 104 2.69 -1.21 5.76
C ARG A 104 1.90 -0.41 6.79
N ILE A 105 1.14 0.60 6.36
CA ILE A 105 0.29 1.39 7.27
C ILE A 105 -0.85 0.53 7.82
N ALA A 106 -1.47 -0.31 6.99
CA ALA A 106 -2.47 -1.28 7.43
C ALA A 106 -1.87 -2.28 8.44
N ALA A 107 -0.61 -2.70 8.24
CA ALA A 107 0.15 -3.55 9.16
C ALA A 107 0.73 -2.79 10.38
N ARG A 108 0.57 -1.47 10.46
CA ARG A 108 1.15 -0.58 11.49
C ARG A 108 2.69 -0.63 11.57
N LEU A 109 3.34 -0.81 10.43
CA LEU A 109 4.80 -0.86 10.32
C LEU A 109 5.39 0.48 9.88
N SER A 110 6.52 0.83 10.49
CA SER A 110 7.32 1.98 10.09
C SER A 110 8.10 1.69 8.80
N ALA A 111 8.63 2.75 8.16
CA ALA A 111 9.50 2.58 7.00
C ALA A 111 10.80 1.86 7.38
N GLU A 112 11.32 2.10 8.58
CA GLU A 112 12.51 1.43 9.13
C GLU A 112 12.29 -0.07 9.34
N GLU A 113 11.13 -0.47 9.88
CA GLU A 113 10.80 -1.88 10.09
C GLU A 113 10.69 -2.63 8.75
N VAL A 114 10.03 -2.01 7.76
CA VAL A 114 9.94 -2.55 6.40
C VAL A 114 11.31 -2.64 5.75
N ALA A 115 12.12 -1.59 5.83
CA ALA A 115 13.47 -1.54 5.29
C ALA A 115 14.34 -2.67 5.87
N ALA A 116 14.32 -2.83 7.19
CA ALA A 116 15.05 -3.88 7.88
C ALA A 116 14.58 -5.28 7.46
N GLY A 117 13.27 -5.51 7.36
CA GLY A 117 12.71 -6.79 6.93
C GLY A 117 13.00 -7.12 5.46
N ALA A 118 13.09 -6.11 4.60
CA ALA A 118 13.38 -6.25 3.18
C ALA A 118 14.89 -6.33 2.85
N GLY A 119 15.76 -6.01 3.81
CA GLY A 119 17.19 -5.83 3.56
C GLY A 119 17.47 -4.64 2.62
N LEU A 120 16.71 -3.56 2.76
CA LEU A 120 16.79 -2.34 1.95
C LEU A 120 17.13 -1.12 2.83
N PRO A 121 17.73 -0.06 2.27
CA PRO A 121 17.93 1.19 3.02
C PRO A 121 16.58 1.91 3.23
N VAL A 122 16.39 2.54 4.40
CA VAL A 122 15.15 3.26 4.72
C VAL A 122 14.89 4.44 3.77
N ASP A 123 15.95 5.11 3.29
CA ASP A 123 15.81 6.22 2.36
C ASP A 123 15.19 5.77 1.04
N LEU A 124 15.51 4.56 0.56
CA LEU A 124 14.84 3.98 -0.61
C LEU A 124 13.35 3.79 -0.36
N ILE A 125 12.95 3.30 0.83
CA ILE A 125 11.52 3.16 1.15
C ILE A 125 10.81 4.52 1.10
N ASN A 126 11.43 5.55 1.69
CA ASN A 126 10.89 6.92 1.69
C ASN A 126 10.79 7.51 0.27
N ASP A 127 11.80 7.30 -0.57
CA ASP A 127 11.87 7.80 -1.94
C ASP A 127 10.83 7.12 -2.84
N LEU A 128 10.64 5.81 -2.70
CA LEU A 128 9.63 5.08 -3.45
C LEU A 128 8.21 5.50 -3.06
N GLU A 129 7.94 5.66 -1.76
CA GLU A 129 6.70 6.26 -1.28
C GLU A 129 6.53 7.73 -1.69
N ALA A 130 7.64 8.38 -2.06
CA ALA A 130 7.64 9.72 -2.61
C ALA A 130 7.27 9.76 -4.10
N GLY A 131 7.35 8.62 -4.81
CA GLY A 131 7.04 8.48 -6.23
C GLY A 131 8.23 8.05 -7.09
N GLU A 132 9.39 7.76 -6.50
CA GLU A 132 10.53 7.23 -7.25
C GLU A 132 10.25 5.82 -7.79
N VAL A 133 10.99 5.46 -8.84
CA VAL A 133 10.85 4.18 -9.53
C VAL A 133 11.95 3.22 -9.05
N PRO A 134 11.61 2.03 -8.54
CA PRO A 134 12.61 1.08 -8.09
C PRO A 134 13.33 0.43 -9.28
N THR A 135 14.53 -0.06 -9.04
CA THR A 135 15.18 -1.04 -9.91
C THR A 135 14.42 -2.38 -9.87
N GLU A 136 14.70 -3.28 -10.81
CA GLU A 136 14.02 -4.59 -10.86
C GLU A 136 14.31 -5.45 -9.61
N GLU A 137 15.52 -5.38 -9.07
CA GLU A 137 15.89 -6.12 -7.85
C GLU A 137 15.13 -5.59 -6.63
N GLU A 138 15.06 -4.27 -6.48
CA GLU A 138 14.29 -3.62 -5.41
C GLU A 138 12.80 -3.94 -5.55
N ALA A 139 12.27 -3.85 -6.77
CA ALA A 139 10.88 -4.18 -7.07
C ALA A 139 10.53 -5.61 -6.67
N ALA A 140 11.42 -6.59 -6.91
CA ALA A 140 11.22 -7.97 -6.50
C ALA A 140 11.13 -8.13 -4.97
N LYS A 141 12.03 -7.49 -4.22
CA LYS A 141 12.02 -7.49 -2.74
C LYS A 141 10.75 -6.86 -2.20
N LEU A 142 10.31 -5.74 -2.77
CA LEU A 142 9.12 -5.03 -2.33
C LEU A 142 7.83 -5.81 -2.61
N ARG A 143 7.73 -6.46 -3.77
CA ARG A 143 6.61 -7.36 -4.07
C ARG A 143 6.53 -8.52 -3.07
N ALA A 144 7.67 -9.09 -2.69
CA ALA A 144 7.71 -10.13 -1.67
C ALA A 144 7.24 -9.63 -0.29
N VAL A 145 7.61 -8.40 0.10
CA VAL A 145 7.11 -7.77 1.35
C VAL A 145 5.60 -7.54 1.28
N ILE A 146 5.09 -6.96 0.19
CA ILE A 146 3.66 -6.70 0.01
C ILE A 146 2.88 -8.01 0.11
N GLU A 147 3.34 -9.07 -0.54
CA GLU A 147 2.70 -10.39 -0.46
C GLU A 147 2.75 -10.97 0.97
N ALA A 148 3.89 -10.89 1.65
CA ALA A 148 4.05 -11.37 3.03
C ALA A 148 3.14 -10.64 4.03
N LEU A 149 2.81 -9.38 3.77
CA LEU A 149 1.88 -8.57 4.56
C LEU A 149 0.41 -8.77 4.15
N GLY A 150 0.14 -9.69 3.22
CA GLY A 150 -1.21 -10.05 2.82
C GLY A 150 -1.76 -9.25 1.64
N GLY A 151 -0.91 -8.57 0.86
CA GLY A 151 -1.28 -7.84 -0.36
C GLY A 151 -1.80 -6.42 -0.11
N VAL A 152 -2.14 -5.72 -1.20
CA VAL A 152 -2.60 -4.32 -1.15
C VAL A 152 -4.02 -4.24 -0.55
N PRO A 153 -4.24 -3.48 0.53
CA PRO A 153 -5.57 -3.30 1.11
C PRO A 153 -6.59 -2.75 0.10
N GLY A 154 -7.84 -3.20 0.17
CA GLY A 154 -8.92 -2.77 -0.72
C GLY A 154 -8.89 -3.44 -2.11
N THR A 155 -7.91 -4.29 -2.38
CA THR A 155 -7.82 -5.09 -3.62
C THR A 155 -8.22 -6.55 -3.43
N GLU A 156 -8.77 -6.91 -2.26
CA GLU A 156 -9.13 -8.28 -1.90
C GLU A 156 -10.14 -8.86 -2.89
N HIS A 157 -11.07 -8.05 -3.41
CA HIS A 157 -12.03 -8.50 -4.43
C HIS A 157 -11.38 -8.81 -5.79
N LEU A 158 -10.16 -8.32 -6.06
CA LEU A 158 -9.41 -8.60 -7.29
C LEU A 158 -8.61 -9.90 -7.17
N ARG A 159 -8.29 -10.33 -5.94
CA ARG A 159 -7.78 -11.68 -5.68
C ARG A 159 -8.92 -12.66 -5.95
N ARG A 160 -9.04 -13.11 -7.20
CA ARG A 160 -9.85 -14.29 -7.53
C ARG A 160 -9.46 -15.41 -6.54
N PRO A 161 -10.41 -16.11 -5.90
CA PRO A 161 -10.07 -17.30 -5.12
C PRO A 161 -9.23 -18.19 -6.02
N GLN A 162 -8.03 -18.57 -5.54
CA GLN A 162 -7.31 -19.69 -6.13
C GLN A 162 -8.28 -20.88 -5.97
N GLU A 163 -9.07 -21.18 -6.99
CA GLU A 163 -9.86 -22.41 -7.06
C GLU A 163 -8.85 -23.52 -6.84
N SER A 164 -9.01 -24.18 -5.70
CA SER A 164 -8.23 -25.34 -5.30
C SER A 164 -8.28 -26.32 -6.47
N GLU A 165 -7.15 -26.59 -7.12
CA GLU A 165 -7.11 -27.67 -8.10
C GLU A 165 -7.67 -28.92 -7.41
N PRO A 166 -8.74 -29.55 -7.94
CA PRO A 166 -9.28 -30.74 -7.33
C PRO A 166 -8.18 -31.80 -7.39
N SER A 167 -7.73 -32.23 -6.21
CA SER A 167 -6.74 -33.28 -6.04
C SER A 167 -7.19 -34.48 -6.87
N GLN A 168 -6.42 -34.80 -7.92
CA GLN A 168 -6.69 -35.99 -8.70
C GLN A 168 -6.62 -37.21 -7.77
N PRO A 169 -7.64 -38.09 -7.76
CA PRO A 169 -7.56 -39.30 -6.97
C PRO A 169 -6.45 -40.18 -7.55
N SER A 170 -5.42 -40.42 -6.74
CA SER A 170 -4.34 -41.37 -7.02
C SER A 170 -4.94 -42.76 -7.26
N SER A 171 -4.93 -43.20 -8.52
CA SER A 171 -5.29 -44.56 -8.91
C SER A 171 -4.06 -45.46 -8.80
N ASP A 172 -3.70 -45.85 -7.58
CA ASP A 172 -2.71 -46.93 -7.39
C ASP A 172 -3.22 -47.87 -6.29
N GLY A 173 -3.63 -49.05 -6.74
CA GLY A 173 -4.12 -50.15 -5.92
C GLY A 173 -4.10 -51.44 -6.73
N GLU A 174 -2.94 -51.78 -7.29
CA GLU A 174 -2.63 -53.15 -7.74
C GLU A 174 -2.78 -54.11 -6.56
N GLY A 175 -3.80 -54.97 -6.62
CA GLY A 175 -3.92 -56.20 -5.85
C GLY A 175 -3.69 -57.40 -6.76
N ALA A 176 -2.52 -58.00 -6.63
CA ALA A 176 -2.04 -59.15 -7.39
C ALA A 176 -2.83 -60.45 -7.13
N VAL A 177 -3.17 -61.13 -8.24
CA VAL A 177 -2.93 -62.56 -8.60
C VAL A 177 -3.30 -63.66 -7.58
N ASP A 178 -4.20 -64.59 -7.92
CA ASP A 178 -3.87 -65.93 -8.49
C ASP A 178 -5.04 -66.95 -8.42
N GLY A 179 -5.09 -67.88 -9.39
CA GLY A 179 -5.64 -69.24 -9.24
C GLY A 179 -7.09 -69.51 -9.69
N GLN A 180 -7.26 -70.14 -10.87
CA GLN A 180 -8.06 -71.38 -11.13
C GLN A 180 -8.10 -71.61 -12.67
N GLU A 181 -7.19 -72.39 -13.25
CA GLU A 181 -7.33 -73.81 -13.61
C GLU A 181 -8.37 -74.19 -14.71
N VAL A 182 -7.80 -74.65 -15.84
CA VAL A 182 -8.18 -75.74 -16.77
C VAL A 182 -9.55 -75.83 -17.50
N SER A 183 -9.43 -75.74 -18.83
CA SER A 183 -9.70 -76.81 -19.83
C SER A 183 -11.13 -77.13 -20.34
N ALA A 184 -11.14 -77.35 -21.66
CA ALA A 184 -11.98 -78.25 -22.47
C ALA A 184 -13.33 -77.78 -23.04
N ALA A 185 -13.26 -77.45 -24.34
CA ALA A 185 -13.97 -78.10 -25.46
C ALA A 185 -15.45 -78.55 -25.31
N ALA A 186 -16.31 -77.99 -26.15
CA ALA A 186 -17.33 -78.69 -26.96
C ALA A 186 -18.00 -77.66 -27.91
N GLY A 187 -17.92 -77.81 -29.24
CA GLY A 187 -19.04 -78.23 -30.10
C GLY A 187 -19.86 -77.02 -30.57
N GLY A 188 -20.00 -76.66 -31.86
CA GLY A 188 -20.20 -77.50 -33.03
C GLY A 188 -21.70 -77.67 -33.30
N ASN A 189 -22.34 -76.65 -33.89
CA ASN A 189 -23.20 -76.70 -35.11
C ASN A 189 -23.87 -75.34 -35.34
#